data_AF-E0W4G0-F1
#
_entry.id   AF-E0W4G0-F1
#
_cell.length_a   1.000
_cell.length_b   1.000
_cell.length_c   1.000
_cell.angle_alpha   90.00
_cell.angle_beta   90.00
_cell.angle_gamma   90.00
#
_symmetry.space_group_name_H-M   'P 1'
#
loop_
_entity.id
_entity.type
_entity.pdbx_description
1 polymer ?
#
loop_
_entity_poly.entity_id
_entity_poly.type
_entity_poly.pdbx_seq_one_letter_code
_entity_poly.pdbx_strand_id
1 'polypeptide(L)'
;MNAEKLLKTLPVLQSQVDSLLEFDCTANDLTNGVINMAFMLLFRDLIRLFACYNDGIINLLEKYFDMNKKQCRDALDLYKKFLIRMDRVGEFLKVAENVGIDKGDIPDLTKAPSSLLDALEQHLGALEGKKGSAANTPTQSASNRTNVKSGVSALSSTSSAFGTVAASTRLDSASSAANGIDESVRQQALAEEEAAMRQYNASRQGAITD
;
A
#
# COMPACT_ATOMS: atom_id res chain seq x y z
N MET A 1 12.18 11.20 -9.27
CA MET A 1 13.12 10.20 -9.84
C MET A 1 13.12 10.33 -11.37
N ASN A 2 14.26 10.22 -12.06
CA ASN A 2 14.28 10.24 -13.54
C ASN A 2 13.82 8.89 -14.13
N ALA A 3 13.47 8.85 -15.41
CA ALA A 3 12.91 7.66 -16.06
C ALA A 3 13.86 6.44 -15.99
N GLU A 4 15.15 6.66 -16.21
CA GLU A 4 16.13 5.56 -16.24
C GLU A 4 16.34 4.91 -14.87
N LYS A 5 16.41 5.72 -13.80
CA LYS A 5 16.49 5.20 -12.44
C LYS A 5 15.19 4.49 -12.04
N LEU A 6 14.03 5.03 -12.45
CA LEU A 6 12.72 4.45 -12.18
C LEU A 6 12.57 3.05 -12.78
N LEU A 7 12.98 2.87 -14.04
CA LEU A 7 12.95 1.56 -14.72
C LEU A 7 13.87 0.52 -14.08
N LYS A 8 14.92 0.95 -13.36
CA LYS A 8 15.80 0.06 -12.58
C LYS A 8 15.28 -0.19 -11.15
N THR A 9 14.58 0.78 -10.56
CA THR A 9 14.07 0.68 -9.19
C THR A 9 12.75 -0.12 -9.10
N LEU A 10 11.83 0.06 -10.05
CA LEU A 10 10.53 -0.63 -10.04
C LEU A 10 10.65 -2.17 -9.98
N PRO A 11 11.55 -2.84 -10.73
CA PRO A 11 11.75 -4.29 -10.61
C PRO A 11 12.16 -4.74 -9.21
N VAL A 12 12.97 -3.95 -8.50
CA VAL A 12 13.41 -4.29 -7.13
C VAL A 12 12.23 -4.22 -6.17
N LEU A 13 11.41 -3.18 -6.30
CA LEU A 13 10.20 -3.02 -5.50
C LEU A 13 9.16 -4.11 -5.81
N GLN A 14 9.01 -4.48 -7.09
CA GLN A 14 8.19 -5.61 -7.51
C GLN A 14 8.62 -6.90 -6.82
N SER A 15 9.92 -7.21 -6.83
CA SER A 15 10.44 -8.42 -6.19
C SER A 15 10.14 -8.45 -4.70
N GLN A 16 10.24 -7.31 -4.01
CA GLN A 16 9.94 -7.24 -2.58
C GLN A 16 8.45 -7.44 -2.29
N VAL A 17 7.57 -6.84 -3.09
CA VAL A 17 6.12 -7.06 -3.00
C VAL A 17 5.79 -8.52 -3.29
N ASP A 18 6.42 -9.12 -4.30
CA ASP A 18 6.20 -10.53 -4.65
C ASP A 18 6.59 -11.46 -3.50
N SER A 19 7.77 -11.27 -2.90
CA SER A 19 8.22 -12.06 -1.75
C SER A 19 7.32 -11.88 -0.51
N LEU A 20 6.74 -10.70 -0.31
CA LEU A 20 5.75 -10.50 0.76
C LEU A 20 4.47 -11.28 0.47
N LEU A 21 3.97 -11.20 -0.77
CA LEU A 21 2.75 -11.87 -1.20
C LEU A 21 2.91 -13.40 -1.32
N GLU A 22 4.14 -13.93 -1.30
CA GLU A 22 4.42 -15.38 -1.18
C GLU A 22 4.09 -15.94 0.21
N PHE A 23 3.78 -15.10 1.21
CA PHE A 23 3.26 -15.59 2.48
C PHE A 23 1.95 -16.39 2.33
N ASP A 24 1.17 -16.08 1.28
CA ASP A 24 0.04 -16.86 0.76
C ASP A 24 -0.81 -17.60 1.80
N CYS A 25 -1.18 -16.89 2.87
CA CYS A 25 -1.96 -17.45 3.97
C CYS A 25 -3.45 -17.23 3.76
N THR A 26 -4.26 -18.14 4.31
CA THR A 26 -5.70 -17.95 4.47
C THR A 26 -6.03 -17.57 5.92
N ALA A 27 -7.24 -17.10 6.16
CA ALA A 27 -7.71 -16.83 7.52
C ALA A 27 -7.65 -18.08 8.43
N ASN A 28 -7.72 -19.28 7.85
CA ASN A 28 -7.64 -20.54 8.60
C ASN A 28 -6.22 -20.90 9.04
N ASP A 29 -5.18 -20.30 8.44
CA ASP A 29 -3.78 -20.52 8.85
C ASP A 29 -3.41 -19.62 10.04
N LEU A 30 -4.14 -18.52 10.21
CA LEU A 30 -3.94 -17.46 11.21
C LEU A 30 -4.57 -17.82 12.57
N THR A 31 -4.09 -18.92 13.15
CA THR A 31 -4.71 -19.60 14.31
C THR A 31 -4.08 -19.29 15.67
N ASN A 32 -2.92 -18.62 15.70
CA ASN A 32 -2.17 -18.36 16.92
C ASN A 32 -1.57 -16.95 16.95
N GLY A 33 -1.26 -16.45 18.15
CA GLY A 33 -0.78 -15.09 18.33
C GLY A 33 0.54 -14.77 17.61
N VAL A 34 1.41 -15.77 17.42
CA VAL A 34 2.71 -15.56 16.75
C VAL A 34 2.52 -15.30 15.26
N ILE A 35 1.76 -16.17 14.57
CA ILE A 35 1.50 -16.00 13.14
C ILE A 35 0.63 -14.76 12.88
N ASN A 36 -0.31 -14.45 13.78
CA ASN A 36 -1.13 -13.25 13.68
C ASN A 36 -0.28 -11.98 13.80
N MET A 37 0.68 -11.95 14.72
CA MET A 37 1.59 -10.82 14.85
C MET A 37 2.51 -10.68 13.62
N ALA A 38 3.01 -11.80 13.08
CA ALA A 38 3.79 -11.78 11.85
C ALA A 38 2.97 -11.24 10.67
N PHE A 39 1.72 -11.69 10.53
CA PHE A 39 0.80 -11.19 9.50
C PHE A 39 0.53 -9.69 9.66
N MET A 40 0.35 -9.18 10.88
CA MET A 40 0.17 -7.75 11.14
C MET A 40 1.38 -6.91 10.72
N LEU A 41 2.60 -7.43 10.91
CA LEU A 41 3.82 -6.78 10.41
C LEU A 41 3.88 -6.80 8.87
N LEU A 42 3.58 -7.94 8.24
CA LEU A 42 3.52 -8.05 6.78
C LEU A 42 2.46 -7.14 6.18
N PHE A 43 1.29 -7.02 6.81
CA PHE A 43 0.25 -6.07 6.41
C PHE A 43 0.80 -4.65 6.42
N ARG A 44 1.41 -4.20 7.53
CA ARG A 44 1.98 -2.85 7.64
C ARG A 44 3.07 -2.55 6.61
N ASP A 45 3.91 -3.54 6.31
CA ASP A 45 4.93 -3.42 5.27
C ASP A 45 4.30 -3.36 3.88
N LEU A 46 3.27 -4.19 3.62
CA LEU A 46 2.56 -4.20 2.35
C LEU A 46 1.92 -2.84 2.06
N ILE A 47 1.26 -2.22 3.05
CA ILE A 47 0.64 -0.90 2.86
C ILE A 47 1.69 0.13 2.39
N ARG A 48 2.86 0.16 3.03
CA ARG A 48 3.92 1.12 2.68
C ARG A 48 4.60 0.80 1.35
N LEU A 49 4.90 -0.48 1.11
CA LEU A 49 5.51 -0.95 -0.13
C LEU A 49 4.58 -0.67 -1.32
N PHE A 50 3.28 -0.96 -1.18
CA PHE A 50 2.32 -0.74 -2.25
C PHE A 50 2.08 0.75 -2.52
N ALA A 51 2.06 1.61 -1.49
CA ALA A 51 2.01 3.06 -1.67
C ALA A 51 3.19 3.55 -2.54
N CYS A 52 4.41 3.14 -2.17
CA CYS A 52 5.62 3.52 -2.91
C CYS A 52 5.61 2.94 -4.33
N TYR A 53 5.07 1.74 -4.50
CA TYR A 53 5.00 1.06 -5.79
C TYR A 53 4.02 1.77 -6.71
N ASN A 54 2.85 2.11 -6.19
CA ASN A 54 1.82 2.84 -6.93
C ASN A 54 2.30 4.24 -7.34
N ASP A 55 2.98 4.98 -6.45
CA ASP A 55 3.63 6.26 -6.78
C ASP A 55 4.70 6.11 -7.87
N GLY A 56 5.47 5.02 -7.82
CA GLY A 56 6.43 4.68 -8.86
C GLY A 56 5.77 4.43 -10.21
N ILE A 57 4.60 3.78 -10.24
CA ILE A 57 3.82 3.53 -11.46
C ILE A 57 3.20 4.84 -11.99
N ILE A 58 2.64 5.69 -11.15
CA ILE A 58 2.14 7.02 -11.56
C ILE A 58 3.26 7.80 -12.25
N ASN A 59 4.45 7.84 -11.63
CA ASN A 59 5.62 8.53 -12.17
C ASN A 59 6.11 7.93 -13.51
N LEU A 60 5.94 6.62 -13.70
CA LEU A 60 6.24 5.92 -14.94
C LEU A 60 5.28 6.34 -16.05
N LEU A 61 3.97 6.36 -15.74
CA LEU A 61 2.91 6.71 -16.68
C LEU A 61 2.97 8.18 -17.12
N GLU A 62 3.28 9.10 -16.20
CA GLU A 62 3.44 10.52 -16.51
C GLU A 62 4.55 10.78 -17.55
N LYS A 63 5.60 9.96 -17.54
CA LYS A 63 6.75 10.09 -18.45
C LYS A 63 6.67 9.21 -19.68
N TYR A 64 5.68 8.31 -19.76
CA TYR A 64 5.64 7.24 -20.77
C TYR A 64 5.65 7.75 -22.22
N PHE A 65 4.97 8.87 -22.49
CA PHE A 65 4.90 9.45 -23.84
C PHE A 65 6.18 10.15 -24.28
N ASP A 66 7.06 10.50 -23.34
CA ASP A 66 8.34 11.14 -23.61
C ASP A 66 9.50 10.13 -23.63
N MET A 67 9.21 8.84 -23.38
CA MET A 67 10.19 7.77 -23.39
C MET A 67 10.52 7.30 -24.82
N ASN A 68 11.73 6.77 -25.00
CA ASN A 68 12.09 6.13 -26.26
C ASN A 68 11.42 4.74 -26.40
N LYS A 69 11.40 4.20 -27.62
CA LYS A 69 10.78 2.90 -27.94
C LYS A 69 11.17 1.75 -26.99
N LYS A 70 12.44 1.65 -26.60
CA LYS A 70 12.91 0.59 -25.69
C LYS A 70 12.33 0.79 -24.29
N GLN A 71 12.42 2.01 -23.78
CA GLN A 71 11.87 2.38 -22.49
C GLN A 71 10.34 2.22 -22.43
N CYS A 72 9.59 2.53 -23.50
CA CYS A 72 8.16 2.29 -23.55
C CYS A 72 7.82 0.79 -23.46
N ARG A 73 8.60 -0.10 -24.10
CA ARG A 73 8.41 -1.55 -23.93
C ARG A 73 8.61 -1.99 -22.49
N ASP A 74 9.73 -1.57 -21.90
CA ASP A 74 10.07 -1.94 -20.52
C ASP A 74 9.01 -1.39 -19.55
N ALA A 75 8.57 -0.14 -19.74
CA ALA A 75 7.54 0.49 -18.93
C ALA A 75 6.17 -0.21 -19.05
N LEU A 76 5.77 -0.60 -20.27
CA LEU A 76 4.51 -1.31 -20.51
C LEU A 76 4.52 -2.69 -19.85
N ASP A 77 5.63 -3.42 -19.94
CA ASP A 77 5.79 -4.71 -19.25
C ASP A 77 5.68 -4.55 -17.73
N LEU A 78 6.33 -3.53 -17.16
CA LEU A 78 6.22 -3.20 -15.74
C LEU A 78 4.78 -2.86 -15.34
N TYR A 79 4.05 -2.11 -16.15
CA TYR A 79 2.66 -1.76 -15.87
C TYR A 79 1.72 -2.98 -15.93
N LYS A 80 1.88 -3.88 -16.91
CA LYS A 80 1.11 -5.13 -16.96
C LYS A 80 1.36 -6.00 -15.73
N LYS A 81 2.63 -6.10 -15.33
CA LYS A 81 3.06 -6.77 -14.10
C LYS A 81 2.47 -6.13 -12.84
N PHE A 82 2.33 -4.81 -12.80
CA PHE A 82 1.66 -4.09 -11.73
C PHE A 82 0.19 -4.49 -11.60
N LEU A 83 -0.56 -4.58 -12.69
CA LEU A 83 -1.99 -4.95 -12.66
C LEU A 83 -2.22 -6.31 -11.99
N ILE A 84 -1.40 -7.31 -12.32
CA ILE A 84 -1.49 -8.65 -11.71
C ILE A 84 -1.24 -8.57 -10.19
N ARG A 85 -0.24 -7.78 -9.78
CA ARG A 85 0.10 -7.61 -8.36
C ARG A 85 -0.99 -6.83 -7.62
N MET A 86 -1.61 -5.86 -8.26
CA MET A 86 -2.74 -5.11 -7.70
C MET A 86 -3.90 -6.05 -7.34
N ASP A 87 -4.19 -7.05 -8.18
CA ASP A 87 -5.21 -8.06 -7.86
C ASP A 87 -4.81 -8.92 -6.64
N ARG A 88 -3.56 -9.40 -6.59
CA ARG A 88 -3.04 -10.17 -5.44
C ARG A 88 -3.03 -9.37 -4.13
N VAL A 89 -2.72 -8.07 -4.19
CA VAL A 89 -2.83 -7.18 -3.03
C VAL A 89 -4.28 -7.07 -2.57
N GLY A 90 -5.24 -6.95 -3.49
CA GLY A 90 -6.66 -6.98 -3.15
C GLY A 90 -7.08 -8.27 -2.46
N GLU A 91 -6.54 -9.42 -2.84
CA GLU A 91 -6.78 -10.70 -2.16
C GLU A 91 -6.18 -10.72 -0.76
N PHE A 92 -4.93 -10.25 -0.60
CA PHE A 92 -4.29 -10.12 0.72
C PHE A 92 -5.11 -9.22 1.67
N LEU A 93 -5.62 -8.08 1.17
CA LEU A 93 -6.44 -7.17 1.98
C LEU A 93 -7.78 -7.80 2.40
N LYS A 94 -8.35 -8.72 1.61
CA LYS A 94 -9.54 -9.48 2.04
C LYS A 94 -9.22 -10.45 3.18
N VAL A 95 -8.05 -11.08 3.16
CA VAL A 95 -7.61 -11.92 4.28
C VAL A 95 -7.44 -11.06 5.54
N ALA A 96 -6.85 -9.87 5.40
CA ALA A 96 -6.74 -8.89 6.48
C ALA A 96 -8.11 -8.51 7.08
N GLU A 97 -9.12 -8.23 6.25
CA GLU A 97 -10.49 -7.99 6.70
C GLU A 97 -11.06 -9.19 7.47
N ASN A 98 -10.87 -10.41 6.95
CA ASN A 98 -11.41 -11.63 7.55
C ASN A 98 -10.80 -11.97 8.91
N VAL A 99 -9.56 -11.57 9.18
CA VAL A 99 -8.90 -11.78 10.48
C VAL A 99 -9.14 -10.67 11.48
N GLY A 100 -10.01 -9.71 11.14
CA GLY A 100 -10.47 -8.67 12.05
C GLY A 100 -9.65 -7.39 12.05
N ILE A 101 -8.90 -7.10 10.98
CA ILE A 101 -8.36 -5.74 10.78
C ILE A 101 -9.53 -4.79 10.49
N ASP A 102 -9.56 -3.66 11.20
CA ASP A 102 -10.62 -2.66 11.06
C ASP A 102 -10.69 -2.14 9.62
N LYS A 103 -11.91 -2.04 9.10
CA LYS A 103 -12.14 -1.55 7.71
C LYS A 103 -11.55 -0.17 7.46
N GLY A 104 -11.46 0.68 8.49
CA GLY A 104 -10.83 1.99 8.40
C GLY A 104 -9.31 1.95 8.17
N ASP A 105 -8.67 0.84 8.55
CA ASP A 105 -7.25 0.58 8.34
C ASP A 105 -6.98 -0.23 7.06
N ILE A 106 -8.01 -0.59 6.29
CA ILE A 106 -7.86 -1.27 5.01
C ILE A 106 -8.02 -0.23 3.89
N PRO A 107 -6.98 0.03 3.08
CA PRO A 107 -7.07 1.03 2.04
C PRO A 107 -7.92 0.56 0.85
N ASP A 108 -8.69 1.48 0.29
CA ASP A 108 -9.46 1.22 -0.93
C ASP A 108 -8.55 1.05 -2.16
N LEU A 109 -8.78 -0.03 -2.91
CA LEU A 109 -8.13 -0.29 -4.20
C LEU A 109 -9.01 0.18 -5.36
N THR A 110 -8.65 1.30 -5.99
CA THR A 110 -9.34 1.77 -7.21
C THR A 110 -8.60 1.29 -8.45
N LYS A 111 -9.17 0.32 -9.17
CA LYS A 111 -8.56 -0.19 -10.42
C LYS A 111 -8.53 0.87 -11.52
N ALA A 112 -7.43 0.91 -12.25
CA ALA A 112 -7.33 1.72 -13.45
C ALA A 112 -8.33 1.24 -14.53
N PRO A 113 -8.89 2.16 -15.35
CA PRO A 113 -9.71 1.78 -16.48
C PRO A 113 -8.87 1.03 -17.53
N SER A 114 -9.46 0.02 -18.18
CA SER A 114 -8.78 -0.77 -19.23
C SER A 114 -8.30 0.09 -20.41
N SER A 115 -8.99 1.21 -20.68
CA SER A 115 -8.62 2.19 -21.69
C SER A 115 -7.23 2.80 -21.50
N LEU A 116 -6.70 2.78 -20.27
CA LEU A 116 -5.31 3.17 -20.00
C LEU A 116 -4.34 2.19 -20.67
N LEU A 117 -4.54 0.89 -20.47
CA LEU A 117 -3.67 -0.13 -21.06
C LEU A 117 -3.69 -0.04 -22.59
N ASP A 118 -4.89 0.09 -23.18
CA ASP A 118 -5.07 0.23 -24.62
C ASP A 118 -4.30 1.44 -25.18
N ALA A 119 -4.35 2.59 -24.48
CA ALA A 119 -3.64 3.80 -24.89
C ALA A 119 -2.10 3.62 -24.87
N LEU A 120 -1.57 2.90 -23.88
CA LEU A 120 -0.13 2.62 -23.77
C LEU A 120 0.35 1.67 -24.88
N GLU A 121 -0.44 0.63 -25.18
CA GLU A 121 -0.17 -0.32 -26.25
C GLU A 121 -0.21 0.33 -27.63
N GLN A 122 -1.20 1.18 -27.89
CA GLN A 122 -1.31 1.93 -29.14
C GLN A 122 -0.12 2.86 -29.36
N HIS A 123 0.32 3.58 -28.32
CA HIS A 123 1.50 4.45 -28.41
C HIS A 123 2.78 3.68 -28.74
N LEU A 124 3.00 2.53 -28.09
CA LEU A 124 4.14 1.67 -28.41
C LEU A 124 4.03 1.10 -29.84
N GLY A 125 2.83 0.70 -30.27
CA GLY A 125 2.58 0.21 -31.63
C GLY A 125 2.92 1.26 -32.71
N ALA A 126 2.57 2.53 -32.45
CA ALA A 126 2.93 3.64 -33.32
C ALA A 126 4.45 3.84 -33.40
N LEU A 127 5.15 3.79 -32.26
CA LEU A 127 6.63 3.86 -32.21
C LEU A 127 7.31 2.63 -32.86
N GLU A 128 6.64 1.49 -32.88
CA GLU A 128 7.13 0.27 -33.51
C GLU A 128 7.08 0.31 -35.04
N GLY A 129 6.39 1.29 -35.63
CA GLY A 129 6.20 1.37 -37.07
C GLY A 129 5.24 0.29 -37.59
N LYS A 130 4.45 -0.35 -36.70
CA LYS A 130 3.30 -1.18 -37.11
C LYS A 130 2.28 -0.25 -37.76
N LYS A 131 2.40 -0.05 -39.07
CA LYS A 131 1.40 0.62 -39.92
C LYS A 131 0.10 -0.17 -39.87
N GLY A 132 -0.75 0.11 -38.89
CA GLY A 132 -2.19 0.11 -39.09
C GLY A 132 -2.52 1.40 -39.85
N SER A 133 -3.17 1.28 -41.00
CA SER A 133 -3.71 2.41 -41.75
C SER A 133 -4.38 3.41 -40.80
N ALA A 134 -3.86 4.63 -40.69
CA ALA A 134 -4.31 5.79 -39.86
C ALA A 134 -3.43 6.21 -38.66
N ALA A 135 -2.26 5.61 -38.42
CA ALA A 135 -1.34 6.08 -37.38
C ALA A 135 -0.63 7.39 -37.77
N ASN A 136 -1.27 8.54 -37.49
CA ASN A 136 -0.67 9.87 -37.22
C ASN A 136 -1.70 11.03 -37.29
N THR A 137 -2.96 10.82 -36.91
CA THR A 137 -3.88 11.97 -36.75
C THR A 137 -3.71 12.61 -35.36
N PRO A 138 -3.61 13.95 -35.25
CA PRO A 138 -3.45 14.67 -33.98
C PRO A 138 -4.51 14.32 -32.92
N THR A 139 -5.68 13.86 -33.37
CA THR A 139 -6.83 13.48 -32.53
C THR A 139 -6.61 12.20 -31.72
N GLN A 140 -5.88 11.20 -32.22
CA GLN A 140 -5.63 9.96 -31.46
C GLN A 140 -4.62 10.16 -30.32
N SER A 141 -3.58 10.95 -30.56
CA SER A 141 -2.59 11.30 -29.54
C SER A 141 -3.20 12.09 -28.38
N ALA A 142 -4.21 12.93 -28.65
CA ALA A 142 -4.95 13.65 -27.62
C ALA A 142 -5.83 12.71 -26.78
N SER A 143 -6.57 11.80 -27.40
CA SER A 143 -7.40 10.80 -26.68
C SER A 143 -6.56 9.84 -25.82
N ASN A 144 -5.37 9.44 -26.29
CA ASN A 144 -4.50 8.58 -25.50
C ASN A 144 -4.00 9.30 -24.24
N ARG A 145 -3.66 10.59 -24.32
CA ARG A 145 -3.28 11.38 -23.14
C ARG A 145 -4.44 11.55 -22.15
N THR A 146 -5.68 11.71 -22.62
CA THR A 146 -6.84 11.78 -21.71
C THR A 146 -7.08 10.48 -20.97
N ASN A 147 -6.93 9.33 -21.65
CA ASN A 147 -7.07 8.01 -21.02
C ASN A 147 -6.01 7.79 -19.95
N VAL A 148 -4.76 8.19 -20.21
CA VAL A 148 -3.68 8.15 -19.21
C VAL A 148 -3.97 9.05 -18.02
N LYS A 149 -4.47 10.27 -18.24
CA LYS A 149 -4.84 11.16 -17.14
C LYS A 149 -5.93 10.57 -16.24
N SER A 150 -6.96 9.94 -16.82
CA SER A 150 -8.00 9.27 -16.05
C SER A 150 -7.47 8.08 -15.24
N GLY A 151 -6.60 7.26 -15.84
CA GLY A 151 -6.00 6.13 -15.13
C GLY A 151 -5.02 6.54 -14.04
N VAL A 152 -4.21 7.58 -14.27
CA VAL A 152 -3.34 8.17 -13.24
C VAL A 152 -4.17 8.75 -12.09
N SER A 153 -5.34 9.33 -12.36
CA SER A 153 -6.22 9.85 -11.32
C SER A 153 -6.77 8.72 -10.42
N ALA A 154 -7.18 7.59 -11.01
CA ALA A 154 -7.62 6.41 -10.26
C ALA A 154 -6.50 5.82 -9.38
N LEU A 155 -5.28 5.73 -9.92
CA LEU A 155 -4.11 5.32 -9.15
C LEU A 155 -3.78 6.32 -8.04
N SER A 156 -3.92 7.63 -8.28
CA SER A 156 -3.66 8.66 -7.26
C SER A 156 -4.62 8.56 -6.07
N SER A 157 -5.89 8.22 -6.31
CA SER A 157 -6.84 7.91 -5.23
C SER A 157 -6.38 6.72 -4.40
N THR A 158 -5.89 5.65 -5.05
CA THR A 158 -5.32 4.48 -4.38
C THR A 158 -4.08 4.87 -3.54
N SER A 159 -3.14 5.66 -4.09
CA SER A 159 -1.99 6.17 -3.33
C SER A 159 -2.41 6.94 -2.09
N SER A 160 -3.48 7.75 -2.18
CA SER A 160 -3.98 8.55 -1.06
C SER A 160 -4.57 7.66 0.05
N ALA A 161 -5.32 6.62 -0.32
CA ALA A 161 -5.88 5.66 0.62
C ALA A 161 -4.76 4.89 1.36
N PHE A 162 -3.81 4.33 0.61
CA PHE A 162 -2.66 3.64 1.18
C PHE A 162 -1.77 4.55 2.02
N GLY A 163 -1.56 5.80 1.58
CA GLY A 163 -0.78 6.79 2.31
C GLY A 163 -1.40 7.16 3.66
N THR A 164 -2.74 7.28 3.70
CA THR A 164 -3.48 7.55 4.94
C THR A 164 -3.32 6.39 5.94
N VAL A 165 -3.56 5.15 5.50
CA VAL A 165 -3.35 3.96 6.34
C VAL A 165 -1.89 3.79 6.77
N ALA A 166 -0.94 4.05 5.87
CA ALA A 166 0.50 3.99 6.17
C ALA A 166 0.90 4.97 7.27
N ALA A 167 0.25 6.15 7.33
CA ALA A 167 0.47 7.15 8.35
C ALA A 167 -0.16 6.73 9.70
N SER A 168 -1.37 6.18 9.68
CA SER A 168 -2.07 5.68 10.88
C SER A 168 -1.36 4.50 11.52
N THR A 169 -0.75 3.63 10.72
CA THR A 169 -0.04 2.41 11.19
C THR A 169 1.41 2.67 11.65
N ARG A 170 1.82 3.91 11.88
CA ARG A 170 3.16 4.22 12.42
C ARG A 170 3.26 3.70 13.87
N LEU A 171 4.41 3.10 14.17
CA LEU A 171 4.65 2.43 15.45
C LEU A 171 4.58 3.38 16.66
N ASP A 172 4.85 4.68 16.49
CA ASP A 172 4.76 5.69 17.55
C ASP A 172 3.32 6.06 17.91
N SER A 173 2.40 6.03 16.93
CA SER A 173 0.96 6.23 17.14
C SER A 173 0.25 4.96 17.58
N ALA A 174 0.75 3.79 17.15
CA ALA A 174 0.11 2.49 17.38
C ALA A 174 0.36 1.87 18.77
N SER A 175 1.22 2.45 19.62
CA SER A 175 1.27 2.04 21.04
C SER A 175 -0.06 2.24 21.75
N SER A 176 -0.95 3.06 21.19
CA SER A 176 -2.29 3.33 21.71
C SER A 176 -3.38 2.41 21.14
N ALA A 177 -3.15 1.72 20.01
CA ALA A 177 -4.19 0.98 19.29
C ALA A 177 -3.88 -0.52 19.10
N ALA A 178 -2.60 -0.93 19.09
CA ALA A 178 -2.21 -2.31 18.77
C ALA A 178 -2.06 -3.23 19.99
N ASN A 179 -1.99 -2.69 21.20
CA ASN A 179 -2.14 -3.48 22.41
C ASN A 179 -3.56 -3.24 22.89
N GLY A 180 -4.45 -4.21 22.71
CA GLY A 180 -5.83 -4.21 23.23
C GLY A 180 -5.93 -4.19 24.76
N ILE A 181 -5.06 -3.44 25.43
CA ILE A 181 -5.31 -2.93 26.77
C ILE A 181 -6.27 -1.78 26.54
N ASP A 182 -7.55 -2.09 26.64
CA ASP A 182 -8.63 -1.11 26.71
C ASP A 182 -8.17 0.07 27.58
N GLU A 183 -8.26 1.30 27.07
CA GLU A 183 -7.79 2.50 27.78
C GLU A 183 -8.39 2.57 29.20
N SER A 184 -9.59 2.00 29.40
CA SER A 184 -10.20 1.85 30.72
C SER A 184 -9.43 0.90 31.65
N VAL A 185 -8.91 -0.22 31.15
CA VAL A 185 -8.12 -1.19 31.92
C VAL A 185 -6.77 -0.60 32.30
N ARG A 186 -6.14 0.14 31.38
CA ARG A 186 -4.88 0.86 31.67
C ARG A 186 -5.08 1.90 32.76
N GLN A 187 -6.18 2.65 32.69
CA GLN A 187 -6.50 3.70 33.66
C GLN A 187 -6.92 3.12 35.01
N GLN A 188 -7.59 1.96 35.02
CA GLN A 188 -7.95 1.24 36.23
C GLN A 188 -6.72 0.67 36.95
N ALA A 189 -5.76 0.09 36.22
CA ALA A 189 -4.52 -0.42 36.80
C ALA A 189 -3.68 0.71 37.44
N LEU A 190 -3.59 1.87 36.79
CA LEU A 190 -2.91 3.05 37.33
C LEU A 190 -3.59 3.58 38.60
N ALA A 191 -4.93 3.61 38.63
CA ALA A 191 -5.69 4.05 39.80
C ALA A 191 -5.53 3.07 40.98
N GLU A 192 -5.47 1.77 40.71
CA GLU A 192 -5.25 0.74 41.73
C GLU A 192 -3.82 0.83 42.32
N GLU A 193 -2.81 1.03 41.47
CA GLU A 193 -1.42 1.23 41.90
C GLU A 193 -1.28 2.50 42.75
N GLU A 194 -1.92 3.60 42.35
CA GLU A 194 -1.89 4.86 43.11
C GLU A 194 -2.58 4.71 44.48
N ALA A 195 -3.70 3.98 44.55
CA ALA A 195 -4.39 3.70 45.81
C ALA A 195 -3.56 2.81 46.75
N ALA A 196 -2.92 1.78 46.22
CA ALA A 196 -2.02 0.91 46.98
C ALA A 196 -0.82 1.69 47.53
N MET A 197 -0.26 2.59 46.72
CA MET A 197 0.89 3.42 47.11
C MET A 197 0.51 4.44 48.20
N ARG A 198 -0.71 5.00 48.15
CA ARG A 198 -1.24 5.89 49.20
C ARG A 198 -1.45 5.13 50.52
N GLN A 199 -1.97 3.90 50.48
CA GLN A 199 -2.11 3.08 51.68
C GLN A 199 -0.76 2.70 52.29
N TYR A 200 0.23 2.37 51.45
CA TYR A 200 1.59 2.07 51.91
C TYR A 200 2.24 3.30 52.56
N ASN A 201 2.11 4.48 51.97
CA ASN A 201 2.66 5.72 52.54
C ASN A 201 1.97 6.12 53.86
N ALA A 202 0.65 5.95 53.95
CA ALA A 202 -0.09 6.23 55.18
C ALA A 202 0.29 5.27 56.33
N SER A 203 0.45 3.98 56.03
CA SER A 203 0.92 2.99 57.01
C SER A 203 2.37 3.22 57.43
N ARG A 204 3.24 3.67 56.51
CA ARG A 204 4.60 4.11 56.84
C ARG A 204 4.65 5.34 57.74
N GLN A 205 3.76 6.31 57.55
CA GLN A 205 3.71 7.51 58.39
C GLN A 205 3.14 7.22 59.77
N GLY A 206 2.14 6.33 59.89
CA GLY A 206 1.63 5.88 61.19
C GLY A 206 2.68 5.15 62.03
N ALA A 207 3.53 4.33 61.42
CA ALA A 207 4.57 3.55 62.10
C ALA A 207 5.80 4.37 62.55
N ILE A 208 5.88 5.66 62.23
CA ILE A 208 6.98 6.55 62.65
C ILE A 208 6.54 7.46 63.84
N THR A 209 5.25 7.46 64.16
CA THR A 209 4.65 8.30 65.22
C THR A 209 4.24 7.56 66.50
N ASP A 210 4.50 6.25 66.58
CA ASP A 210 4.50 5.46 67.83
C ASP A 210 5.95 5.02 68.15
#